data_AF-A0A931DMA5-F1
#
_entry.id   AF-A0A931DMA5-F1
#
_cell.length_a   1.000
_cell.length_b   1.000
_cell.length_c   1.000
_cell.angle_alpha   90.00
_cell.angle_beta   90.00
_cell.angle_gamma   90.00
#
_symmetry.space_group_name_H-M   'P 1'
#
loop_
_entity.id
_entity.type
_entity.pdbx_description
1 polymer ?
#
loop_
_entity_poly.entity_id
_entity_poly.type
_entity_poly.pdbx_seq_one_letter_code
_entity_poly.pdbx_strand_id
1 'polypeptide(L)' 'MSTGSHAGRPKSWVAVAVIFIGFTVGGVALTLGPNWPVFWAGAAIIALGGVLSWVVDIMSDVIVDEPQQ' A
#
# COMPACT_ATOMS: atom_id res chain seq x y z
N MET A 1 -0.59 -26.15 -15.24
CA MET A 1 -1.41 -24.92 -15.16
C MET A 1 -0.98 -24.21 -13.89
N SER A 2 -0.39 -23.02 -13.97
CA SER A 2 -0.01 -22.25 -12.77
C SER A 2 -1.29 -21.72 -12.12
N THR A 3 -1.86 -22.50 -11.21
CA THR A 3 -3.06 -22.11 -10.44
C THR A 3 -2.73 -21.09 -9.33
N GLY A 4 -1.47 -20.70 -9.16
CA GLY A 4 -1.06 -19.65 -8.24
C GLY A 4 -1.26 -18.27 -8.85
N SER A 5 -2.26 -17.53 -8.40
CA SER A 5 -2.34 -16.09 -8.65
C SER A 5 -1.19 -15.40 -7.93
N HIS A 6 -0.33 -14.68 -8.65
CA HIS A 6 0.67 -13.77 -8.04
C HIS A 6 0.01 -12.56 -7.37
N ALA A 7 -1.30 -12.39 -7.50
CA ALA A 7 -2.03 -11.36 -6.78
C ALA A 7 -2.13 -11.77 -5.30
N GLY A 8 -1.55 -10.97 -4.43
CA GLY A 8 -1.72 -11.09 -2.99
C GLY A 8 -3.19 -11.13 -2.56
N ARG A 9 -3.44 -11.66 -1.37
CA ARG A 9 -4.73 -11.78 -0.71
C ARG A 9 -5.52 -10.46 -0.77
N PRO A 10 -6.84 -10.50 -0.98
CA PRO A 10 -7.66 -9.28 -1.12
C PRO A 10 -7.52 -8.26 0.01
N LYS A 11 -7.28 -8.71 1.26
CA LYS A 11 -7.04 -7.82 2.41
C LYS A 11 -5.78 -6.96 2.28
N SER A 12 -4.75 -7.47 1.61
CA SER A 12 -3.49 -6.76 1.38
C SER A 12 -3.68 -5.62 0.37
N TRP A 13 -4.51 -5.85 -0.65
CA TRP A 13 -4.88 -4.82 -1.63
C TRP A 13 -5.61 -3.64 -1.01
N VAL A 14 -6.36 -3.84 0.07
CA VAL A 14 -6.97 -2.72 0.82
C VAL A 14 -5.88 -1.82 1.41
N ALA A 15 -4.83 -2.39 2.02
CA ALA A 15 -3.73 -1.60 2.55
C ALA A 15 -2.98 -0.84 1.44
N VAL A 16 -2.73 -1.48 0.30
CA VAL A 16 -2.12 -0.85 -0.88
C VAL A 16 -2.96 0.31 -1.40
N ALA A 17 -4.28 0.13 -1.52
CA ALA A 17 -5.19 1.16 -2.01
C ALA A 17 -5.20 2.40 -1.09
N VAL A 18 -5.19 2.20 0.24
CA VAL A 18 -5.12 3.29 1.22
C VAL A 18 -3.83 4.09 1.04
N ILE A 19 -2.67 3.42 0.92
CA ILE A 19 -1.39 4.08 0.69
C ILE A 19 -1.40 4.85 -0.63
N PHE A 20 -1.94 4.25 -1.70
CA PHE A 20 -2.03 4.87 -3.02
C PHE A 20 -2.90 6.13 -3.01
N ILE A 21 -4.02 6.13 -2.28
CA ILE A 21 -4.87 7.31 -2.09
C ILE A 21 -4.09 8.40 -1.36
N GLY A 22 -3.43 8.07 -0.25
CA GLY A 22 -2.62 9.04 0.51
C GLY A 22 -1.50 9.66 -0.33
N PHE A 23 -0.80 8.84 -1.12
CA PHE A 23 0.23 9.29 -2.06
C PHE A 23 -0.35 10.21 -3.15
N THR A 24 -1.48 9.85 -3.74
CA THR A 24 -2.15 10.66 -4.76
C THR A 24 -2.56 12.02 -4.19
N VAL A 25 -3.18 12.05 -3.02
CA VAL A 25 -3.59 13.30 -2.34
C VAL A 25 -2.36 14.17 -2.02
N GLY A 26 -1.30 13.58 -1.45
CA GLY A 26 -0.07 14.29 -1.13
C GLY A 26 0.66 14.84 -2.37
N GLY A 27 0.76 14.03 -3.44
CA GLY A 27 1.38 14.43 -4.69
C GLY A 27 0.63 15.57 -5.39
N VAL A 28 -0.70 15.51 -5.42
CA VAL A 28 -1.55 16.60 -5.94
C VAL A 28 -1.36 17.88 -5.11
N ALA A 29 -1.31 17.77 -3.78
CA ALA A 29 -1.11 18.91 -2.88
C ALA A 29 0.24 19.63 -3.08
N LEU A 30 1.28 18.94 -3.54
CA LEU A 30 2.58 19.54 -3.85
C LEU A 30 2.64 20.13 -5.27
N THR A 31 1.90 19.56 -6.23
CA THR A 31 2.02 19.91 -7.66
C THR A 31 1.13 21.08 -8.10
N LEU A 32 -0.01 21.33 -7.45
CA LEU A 32 -0.96 22.41 -7.79
C LEU A 32 -0.73 23.72 -7.02
N GLY A 33 0.46 23.91 -6.47
CA GLY A 33 0.75 24.95 -5.47
C GLY A 33 0.82 24.33 -4.08
N PRO A 34 1.94 24.46 -3.35
CA PRO A 34 2.16 23.70 -2.12
C PRO A 34 1.09 23.97 -1.05
N ASN A 35 0.19 23.00 -0.85
CA ASN A 35 -0.80 23.01 0.21
C ASN A 35 -0.33 22.09 1.35
N TRP A 36 0.41 22.69 2.29
CA TRP A 36 1.03 21.95 3.40
C TRP A 36 0.04 21.18 4.28
N PRO A 37 -1.13 21.74 4.69
CA PRO A 37 -2.13 20.97 5.41
C PRO A 37 -2.61 19.71 4.67
N VAL A 38 -2.91 19.81 3.37
CA VAL A 38 -3.38 18.66 2.58
C VAL A 38 -2.27 17.63 2.36
N PHE A 39 -1.03 18.09 2.18
CA PHE A 39 0.13 17.21 2.12
C PHE A 39 0.26 16.36 3.40
N TRP A 40 0.18 16.98 4.58
CA TRP A 40 0.26 16.25 5.85
C TRP A 40 -0.93 15.32 6.08
N ALA A 41 -2.13 15.67 5.60
CA ALA A 41 -3.25 14.75 5.58
C ALA A 41 -2.97 13.51 4.71
N GLY A 42 -2.40 13.69 3.50
CA GLY A 42 -1.94 12.59 2.65
C GLY A 42 -0.87 11.72 3.34
N ALA A 43 0.10 12.33 4.01
CA ALA A 43 1.12 11.63 4.78
C ALA A 43 0.53 10.81 5.94
N ALA A 44 -0.48 11.33 6.65
CA ALA A 44 -1.18 10.61 7.69
C ALA A 44 -1.95 9.39 7.14
N ILE A 45 -2.56 9.51 5.96
CA ILE A 45 -3.23 8.39 5.27
C ILE A 45 -2.22 7.31 4.90
N ILE A 46 -1.03 7.68 4.39
CA ILE A 46 0.06 6.72 4.12
C ILE A 46 0.48 6.01 5.40
N ALA A 47 0.65 6.75 6.51
CA ALA A 47 1.02 6.15 7.80
C ALA A 47 -0.03 5.14 8.28
N LEU A 48 -1.32 5.47 8.18
CA LEU A 48 -2.42 4.54 8.47
C LEU A 48 -2.37 3.30 7.56
N GLY A 49 -2.09 3.49 6.27
CA GLY A 49 -1.86 2.39 5.34
C GLY A 49 -0.69 1.50 5.74
N GLY A 50 0.40 2.07 6.26
CA GLY A 50 1.53 1.33 6.82
C GLY A 50 1.15 0.49 8.04
N VAL A 51 0.32 1.04 8.94
CA VAL A 51 -0.24 0.29 10.08
C VAL A 51 -1.12 -0.86 9.58
N LEU A 52 -1.98 -0.62 8.58
CA LEU A 52 -2.81 -1.67 7.98
C LEU A 52 -1.96 -2.77 7.35
N SER A 53 -0.91 -2.42 6.61
CA SER A 53 0.04 -3.36 6.01
C SER A 53 0.69 -4.27 7.06
N TRP A 54 1.01 -3.71 8.23
CA TRP A 54 1.54 -4.49 9.35
C TRP A 54 0.48 -5.42 9.95
N VAL A 55 -0.74 -4.93 10.18
CA VAL A 55 -1.86 -5.73 10.74
C VAL A 55 -2.27 -6.87 9.83
N VAL A 56 -2.30 -6.65 8.51
CA VAL A 56 -2.68 -7.70 7.55
C VAL A 56 -1.53 -8.63 7.22
N ASP A 57 -0.33 -8.36 7.73
CA ASP A 57 0.91 -9.06 7.45
C ASP A 57 1.15 -9.18 5.94
N ILE A 58 1.21 -8.02 5.27
CA ILE A 58 1.27 -7.97 3.80
C ILE A 58 2.50 -8.69 3.22
N MET A 59 3.56 -8.84 4.00
CA MET A 59 4.80 -9.45 3.54
C MET A 59 4.70 -10.98 3.47
N SER A 60 3.81 -11.62 4.23
CA SER A 60 3.54 -13.06 4.09
C SER A 60 2.69 -13.40 2.87
N ASP A 61 2.18 -12.38 2.17
CA ASP A 61 1.45 -12.52 0.92
C ASP A 61 2.37 -12.79 -0.28
N VAL A 62 3.69 -12.69 -0.07
CA VAL A 62 4.71 -13.10 -1.04
C VAL A 62 4.88 -14.62 -0.91
N ILE A 63 4.50 -15.37 -1.93
CA ILE A 63 4.86 -16.78 -2.04
C ILE A 63 6.36 -16.85 -2.36
N VAL A 64 7.15 -17.37 -1.44
CA VAL A 64 8.55 -17.75 -1.69
C VAL A 64 8.53 -19.21 -2.12
N ASP A 65 8.84 -19.47 -3.39
CA ASP A 65 9.02 -20.85 -3.86
C ASP A 65 10.16 -21.51 -3.06
N GLU A 66 9.92 -22.69 -2.50
CA GLU A 66 10.97 -23.47 -1.86
C GLU A 66 12.01 -23.86 -2.93
N PRO A 67 13.33 -23.80 -2.61
CA PRO A 67 14.36 -24.17 -3.57
C PRO A 67 14.12 -25.63 -3.99
N GLN A 68 13.95 -25.87 -5.29
CA GLN A 68 13.81 -27.21 -5.83
C GLN A 68 15.05 -28.03 -5.44
N GLN A 69 14.87 -28.97 -4.50
CA GLN A 69 15.89 -29.94 -4.09
C GLN A 69 16.09 -31.01 -5.17
#